data_AF-A0A382EI82-F1
#
_entry.id   AF-A0A382EI82-F1
#
_cell.length_a   1.000
_cell.length_b   1.000
_cell.length_c   1.000
_cell.angle_alpha   90.00
_cell.angle_beta   90.00
_cell.angle_gamma   90.00
#
_symmetry.space_group_name_H-M   'P 1'
#
loop_
_entity.id
_entity.type
_entity.pdbx_description
1 polymer ?
#
loop_
_entity_poly.entity_id
_entity_poly.type
_entity_poly.pdbx_seq_one_letter_code
_entity_poly.pdbx_strand_id
1 'polypeptide(L)'
;MNRSKKDITLMSLNEIKNSLREGKVNISVIGIGRIGLPTALSFANSGLPTTGVDVNTKLVSMIDSQKYPLKDEPGFDKIFHNVIKKKKFHAVTEISKVVPDSDVVILSLPTPMNNENIPDYSALISVGKNLNKLLSSKTLVIVESTVEPGFIENQLLASIEGTENKLKSGVDFHLGVCPETANPGEILNDFKKLPRLVSAIDEKIIPIITEIYAHVFNVEIIPMPNCKTANAVKLTTNVFRDINIAFVNELALLFEKLGIDITTVIETAKRKYKFQPHFPGPGVGGPCLPVNSYQILNTSKNFNHDLLKIVQTARKINEDMPYHVIKLLADALNKVGKSVKNSTVTILGVSYKPNVRDIQLAPSGEIIKLLEQEKVNIKIFDPHFISTEIFSHKTENNLEDAVKGSDAVLLITGHREFRSINPDLFVDIMKSPVLVDCTGMIDPASAKKSGVIFRGIGRGGT
;
A
#
# COMPACT_ATOMS: atom_id res chain seq x y z
N MET A 1 12.95 38.25 19.78
CA MET A 1 12.68 37.95 21.20
C MET A 1 12.97 36.47 21.39
N ASN A 2 14.19 36.14 21.85
CA ASN A 2 14.68 34.77 22.02
C ASN A 2 13.83 34.04 23.05
N ARG A 3 12.84 33.26 22.59
CA ARG A 3 12.27 32.20 23.43
C ARG A 3 13.40 31.19 23.65
N SER A 4 13.88 31.05 24.87
CA SER A 4 14.65 29.87 25.27
C SER A 4 13.80 28.66 24.91
N LYS A 5 14.15 27.98 23.81
CA LYS A 5 13.44 26.81 23.32
C LYS A 5 13.72 25.69 24.32
N LYS A 6 12.72 25.37 25.14
CA LYS A 6 12.81 24.26 26.09
C LYS A 6 12.93 22.97 25.30
N ASP A 7 13.89 22.15 25.66
CA ASP A 7 14.12 20.85 25.07
C ASP A 7 12.93 19.93 25.36
N ILE A 8 12.18 19.53 24.33
CA ILE A 8 11.02 18.65 24.51
C ILE A 8 11.43 17.25 24.98
N THR A 9 12.69 16.84 24.76
CA THR A 9 13.19 15.50 25.10
C THR A 9 13.51 15.37 26.59
N LEU A 10 13.71 16.51 27.26
CA LEU A 10 13.96 16.60 28.70
C LEU A 10 12.72 16.98 29.52
N MET A 11 11.57 17.19 28.86
CA MET A 11 10.32 17.54 29.53
C MET A 11 9.77 16.35 30.31
N SER A 12 9.20 16.62 31.48
CA SER A 12 8.31 15.66 32.13
C SER A 12 7.06 15.42 31.28
N LEU A 13 6.36 14.30 31.50
CA LEU A 13 5.13 13.96 30.78
C LEU A 13 4.04 15.04 30.90
N ASN A 14 3.97 15.74 32.03
CA ASN A 14 3.01 16.83 32.20
C ASN A 14 3.42 18.08 31.42
N GLU A 15 4.72 18.40 31.35
CA GLU A 15 5.22 19.55 30.59
C GLU A 15 5.03 19.36 29.08
N ILE A 16 5.28 18.16 28.55
CA ILE A 16 5.06 17.88 27.13
C ILE A 16 3.56 17.93 26.80
N LYS A 17 2.69 17.33 27.62
CA LYS A 17 1.22 17.44 27.46
C LYS A 17 0.74 18.88 27.38
N ASN A 18 1.24 19.73 28.29
CA ASN A 18 0.88 21.14 28.30
C ASN A 18 1.42 21.86 27.06
N SER A 19 2.67 21.60 26.67
CA SER A 19 3.27 22.21 25.47
C SER A 19 2.54 21.83 24.18
N LEU A 20 2.08 20.57 24.08
CA LEU A 20 1.26 20.10 22.95
C LEU A 20 -0.10 20.80 22.91
N ARG A 21 -0.82 20.88 24.04
CA ARG A 21 -2.10 21.59 24.16
C ARG A 21 -2.02 23.07 23.83
N GLU A 22 -0.92 23.72 24.23
CA GLU A 22 -0.67 25.14 23.96
C GLU A 22 -0.15 25.41 22.53
N GLY A 23 0.09 24.36 21.73
CA GLY A 23 0.59 24.51 20.36
C GLY A 23 2.03 25.04 20.30
N LYS A 24 2.87 24.68 21.29
CA LYS A 24 4.26 25.16 21.43
C LYS A 24 5.31 24.24 20.81
N VAL A 25 4.92 23.08 20.30
CA VAL A 25 5.81 22.11 19.66
C VAL A 25 5.75 22.29 18.14
N ASN A 26 6.87 22.62 17.51
CA ASN A 26 7.00 22.81 16.07
C ASN A 26 7.26 21.46 15.38
N ILE A 27 6.42 21.14 14.40
CA ILE A 27 6.48 19.88 13.65
C ILE A 27 6.94 20.15 12.23
N SER A 28 7.81 19.30 11.72
CA SER A 28 8.19 19.28 10.32
C SER A 28 7.99 17.90 9.74
N VAL A 29 7.35 17.79 8.58
CA VAL A 29 7.14 16.52 7.89
C VAL A 29 7.88 16.55 6.56
N ILE A 30 8.88 15.68 6.42
CA ILE A 30 9.72 15.57 5.23
C ILE A 30 9.21 14.42 4.36
N GLY A 31 8.84 14.77 3.13
CA GLY A 31 8.05 13.95 2.23
C GLY A 31 6.57 14.14 2.52
N ILE A 32 5.90 15.01 1.76
CA ILE A 32 4.46 15.29 1.90
C ILE A 32 3.68 14.74 0.70
N GLY A 33 4.03 13.52 0.29
CA GLY A 33 3.29 12.75 -0.70
C GLY A 33 2.00 12.14 -0.15
N ARG A 34 1.65 10.94 -0.64
CA ARG A 34 0.40 10.23 -0.33
C ARG A 34 0.13 10.08 1.17
N ILE A 35 1.13 9.70 1.96
CA ILE A 35 1.00 9.49 3.41
C ILE A 35 1.39 10.74 4.20
N GLY A 36 2.54 11.34 3.87
CA GLY A 36 3.10 12.43 4.66
C GLY A 36 2.26 13.72 4.65
N LEU A 37 1.54 14.04 3.58
CA LEU A 37 0.63 15.19 3.61
C LEU A 37 -0.54 14.96 4.59
N PRO A 38 -1.30 13.86 4.52
CA PRO A 38 -2.26 13.49 5.56
C PRO A 38 -1.70 13.52 6.99
N THR A 39 -0.49 12.99 7.21
CA THR A 39 0.20 13.08 8.51
C THR A 39 0.36 14.55 8.91
N ALA A 40 1.01 15.36 8.07
CA ALA A 40 1.26 16.78 8.36
C ALA A 40 -0.02 17.58 8.64
N LEU A 41 -1.08 17.33 7.87
CA LEU A 41 -2.38 17.95 8.07
C LEU A 41 -3.03 17.54 9.39
N SER A 42 -2.84 16.29 9.83
CA SER A 42 -3.35 15.80 11.11
C SER A 42 -2.64 16.49 12.29
N PHE A 43 -1.30 16.60 12.23
CA PHE A 43 -0.52 17.38 13.20
C PHE A 43 -0.97 18.85 13.24
N ALA A 44 -1.12 19.49 12.08
CA ALA A 44 -1.59 20.87 12.01
C ALA A 44 -3.01 21.04 12.58
N ASN A 45 -3.90 20.07 12.33
CA ASN A 45 -5.28 20.09 12.80
C ASN A 45 -5.41 19.92 14.32
N SER A 46 -4.43 19.26 14.95
CA SER A 46 -4.31 19.17 16.41
C SER A 46 -3.88 20.49 17.08
N GLY A 47 -3.59 21.54 16.28
CA GLY A 47 -3.22 22.87 16.75
C GLY A 47 -1.70 23.14 16.76
N LEU A 48 -0.88 22.16 16.38
CA LEU A 48 0.57 22.29 16.33
C LEU A 48 1.03 23.03 15.06
N PRO A 49 1.95 24.02 15.15
CA PRO A 49 2.59 24.60 13.98
C PRO A 49 3.31 23.51 13.19
N THR A 50 2.91 23.29 11.94
CA THR A 50 3.44 22.21 11.11
C THR A 50 3.93 22.73 9.76
N THR A 51 5.12 22.32 9.34
CA THR A 51 5.68 22.63 8.02
C THR A 51 5.89 21.35 7.23
N GLY A 52 5.31 21.29 6.03
CA GLY A 52 5.60 20.22 5.08
C GLY A 52 6.83 20.53 4.23
N VAL A 53 7.65 19.52 3.93
CA VAL A 53 8.82 19.67 3.07
C VAL A 53 8.77 18.64 1.95
N ASP A 54 8.86 19.08 0.69
CA ASP A 54 8.96 18.18 -0.47
C ASP A 54 9.87 18.74 -1.55
N VAL A 55 10.66 17.87 -2.20
CA VAL A 55 11.47 18.26 -3.36
C VAL A 55 10.62 18.57 -4.59
N ASN A 56 9.37 18.09 -4.63
CA ASN A 56 8.44 18.35 -5.72
C ASN A 56 7.90 19.79 -5.65
N THR A 57 8.55 20.68 -6.40
CA THR A 57 8.17 22.10 -6.50
C THR A 57 6.73 22.33 -6.97
N LYS A 58 6.20 21.46 -7.83
CA LYS A 58 4.81 21.55 -8.32
C LYS A 58 3.82 21.26 -7.18
N LEU A 59 4.09 20.22 -6.38
CA LEU A 59 3.27 19.87 -5.22
C LEU A 59 3.25 21.02 -4.19
N VAL A 60 4.41 21.57 -3.86
CA VAL A 60 4.53 22.70 -2.93
C VAL A 60 3.77 23.92 -3.45
N SER A 61 3.97 24.28 -4.74
CA SER A 61 3.25 25.41 -5.37
C SER A 61 1.72 25.22 -5.37
N MET A 62 1.23 23.99 -5.56
CA MET A 62 -0.20 23.68 -5.44
C MET A 62 -0.71 23.94 -4.03
N ILE A 63 0.01 23.49 -3.00
CA ILE A 63 -0.33 23.72 -1.59
C ILE A 63 -0.32 25.21 -1.25
N ASP A 64 0.70 25.95 -1.67
CA ASP A 64 0.81 27.40 -1.47
C ASP A 64 -0.34 28.16 -2.15
N SER A 65 -0.78 27.65 -3.31
CA SER A 65 -1.97 28.14 -4.03
C SER A 65 -3.29 27.68 -3.41
N GLN A 66 -3.26 27.07 -2.21
CA GLN A 66 -4.41 26.54 -1.48
C GLN A 66 -5.22 25.50 -2.27
N LYS A 67 -4.56 24.75 -3.16
CA LYS A 67 -5.16 23.66 -3.92
C LYS A 67 -4.77 22.32 -3.29
N TYR A 68 -5.76 21.62 -2.73
CA TYR A 68 -5.54 20.31 -2.15
C TYR A 68 -5.17 19.26 -3.23
N PRO A 69 -4.03 18.53 -3.10
CA PRO A 69 -3.52 17.67 -4.17
C PRO A 69 -4.09 16.25 -4.19
N LEU A 70 -4.56 15.69 -3.07
CA LEU A 70 -4.98 14.27 -2.96
C LEU A 70 -6.51 14.14 -3.05
N LYS A 71 -7.07 14.38 -4.24
CA LYS A 71 -8.54 14.42 -4.44
C LYS A 71 -9.28 13.12 -4.13
N ASP A 72 -8.57 12.01 -4.07
CA ASP A 72 -9.08 10.66 -3.80
C ASP A 72 -8.96 10.25 -2.32
N GLU A 73 -8.62 11.18 -1.41
CA GLU A 73 -8.60 10.97 0.05
C GLU A 73 -9.75 11.74 0.72
N PRO A 74 -10.88 11.06 1.04
CA PRO A 74 -12.07 11.74 1.56
C PRO A 74 -11.82 12.46 2.90
N GLY A 75 -12.24 13.73 2.97
CA GLY A 75 -12.30 14.52 4.21
C GLY A 75 -11.03 15.28 4.56
N PHE A 76 -9.88 14.95 3.97
CA PHE A 76 -8.65 15.71 4.19
C PHE A 76 -8.63 17.06 3.48
N ASP A 77 -9.41 17.23 2.42
CA ASP A 77 -9.66 18.52 1.78
C ASP A 77 -10.20 19.55 2.79
N LYS A 78 -11.16 19.17 3.64
CA LYS A 78 -11.72 20.04 4.68
C LYS A 78 -10.68 20.40 5.74
N ILE A 79 -9.88 19.40 6.16
CA ILE A 79 -8.80 19.60 7.13
C ILE A 79 -7.77 20.57 6.55
N PHE A 80 -7.32 20.34 5.30
CA PHE A 80 -6.38 21.17 4.57
C PHE A 80 -6.78 22.65 4.60
N HIS A 81 -7.99 22.98 4.13
CA HIS A 81 -8.45 24.38 4.09
C HIS A 81 -8.56 25.00 5.50
N ASN A 82 -9.01 24.22 6.49
CA ASN A 82 -9.09 24.69 7.88
C ASN A 82 -7.71 25.01 8.48
N VAL A 83 -6.69 24.17 8.29
CA VAL A 83 -5.36 24.40 8.86
C VAL A 83 -4.59 25.50 8.14
N ILE A 84 -4.78 25.66 6.81
CA ILE A 84 -4.26 26.79 6.05
C ILE A 84 -4.89 28.10 6.55
N LYS A 85 -6.22 28.16 6.69
CA LYS A 85 -6.93 29.34 7.22
C LYS A 85 -6.45 29.73 8.61
N LYS A 86 -6.17 28.73 9.47
CA LYS A 86 -5.64 28.92 10.82
C LYS A 86 -4.12 29.23 10.85
N LYS A 87 -3.45 29.27 9.68
CA LYS A 87 -2.00 29.45 9.55
C LYS A 87 -1.20 28.43 10.36
N LYS A 88 -1.71 27.19 10.44
CA LYS A 88 -1.07 26.07 11.15
C LYS A 88 -0.27 25.16 10.23
N PHE A 89 -0.46 25.28 8.92
CA PHE A 89 0.27 24.51 7.92
C PHE A 89 0.77 25.40 6.78
N HIS A 90 1.96 25.10 6.29
CA HIS A 90 2.49 25.56 5.00
C HIS A 90 3.50 24.53 4.48
N ALA A 91 3.87 24.62 3.20
CA ALA A 91 4.84 23.72 2.60
C ALA A 91 6.04 24.50 2.03
N VAL A 92 7.21 23.89 2.02
CA VAL A 92 8.41 24.45 1.39
C VAL A 92 9.20 23.36 0.66
N THR A 93 10.14 23.77 -0.17
CA THR A 93 11.03 22.86 -0.91
C THR A 93 12.38 22.63 -0.23
N GLU A 94 12.82 23.58 0.59
CA GLU A 94 14.16 23.57 1.19
C GLU A 94 14.11 23.13 2.66
N ILE A 95 14.61 21.91 2.92
CA ILE A 95 14.74 21.33 4.26
C ILE A 95 15.54 22.22 5.24
N SER A 96 16.56 22.94 4.75
CA SER A 96 17.44 23.79 5.54
C SER A 96 16.74 24.98 6.19
N LYS A 97 15.60 25.43 5.64
CA LYS A 97 14.81 26.54 6.18
C LYS A 97 13.92 26.12 7.36
N VAL A 98 13.79 24.83 7.62
CA VAL A 98 12.76 24.30 8.52
C VAL A 98 13.36 23.49 9.67
N VAL A 99 14.30 22.59 9.36
CA VAL A 99 14.86 21.66 10.36
C VAL A 99 15.45 22.38 11.59
N PRO A 100 16.23 23.49 11.46
CA PRO A 100 16.82 24.15 12.62
C PRO A 100 15.80 24.62 13.68
N ASP A 101 14.57 24.96 13.24
CA ASP A 101 13.48 25.48 14.08
C ASP A 101 12.46 24.41 14.49
N SER A 102 12.68 23.16 14.09
CA SER A 102 11.79 22.03 14.41
C SER A 102 12.05 21.50 15.82
N ASP A 103 11.00 21.05 16.51
CA ASP A 103 11.14 20.24 17.73
C ASP A 103 11.01 18.75 17.38
N VAL A 104 10.10 18.45 16.43
CA VAL A 104 9.90 17.10 15.89
C VAL A 104 10.04 17.14 14.36
N VAL A 105 10.82 16.21 13.82
CA VAL A 105 10.99 16.00 12.37
C VAL A 105 10.49 14.60 12.01
N ILE A 106 9.42 14.52 11.23
CA ILE A 106 8.80 13.28 10.78
C ILE A 106 9.27 12.95 9.36
N LEU A 107 9.74 11.73 9.13
CA LEU A 107 10.22 11.25 7.83
C LEU A 107 9.18 10.30 7.18
N SER A 108 8.49 10.79 6.16
CA SER A 108 7.51 10.04 5.35
C SER A 108 7.92 10.05 3.86
N LEU A 109 9.05 9.43 3.58
CA LEU A 109 9.69 9.38 2.27
C LEU A 109 9.35 8.08 1.52
N PRO A 110 9.40 8.10 0.18
CA PRO A 110 9.19 6.90 -0.60
C PRO A 110 10.31 5.89 -0.36
N THR A 111 9.93 4.61 -0.30
CA THR A 111 10.83 3.46 -0.14
C THR A 111 10.58 2.47 -1.28
N PRO A 112 10.84 2.86 -2.54
CA PRO A 112 10.50 2.05 -3.69
C PRO A 112 11.35 0.78 -3.74
N MET A 113 10.98 -0.12 -4.64
CA MET A 113 11.70 -1.36 -4.89
C MET A 113 12.19 -1.35 -6.34
N ASN A 114 13.44 -1.79 -6.56
CA ASN A 114 13.99 -1.92 -7.90
C ASN A 114 13.49 -3.19 -8.61
N ASN A 115 13.88 -3.38 -9.88
CA ASN A 115 13.47 -4.53 -10.70
C ASN A 115 14.01 -5.88 -10.20
N GLU A 116 15.00 -5.89 -9.30
CA GLU A 116 15.56 -7.08 -8.66
C GLU A 116 14.92 -7.37 -7.29
N ASN A 117 13.80 -6.70 -7.01
CA ASN A 117 13.08 -6.75 -5.74
C ASN A 117 13.92 -6.30 -4.53
N ILE A 118 14.88 -5.39 -4.73
CA ILE A 118 15.70 -4.80 -3.65
C ILE A 118 15.12 -3.43 -3.26
N PRO A 119 14.87 -3.17 -1.97
CA PRO A 119 14.43 -1.86 -1.49
C PRO A 119 15.46 -0.76 -1.74
N ASP A 120 15.02 0.40 -2.18
CA ASP A 120 15.82 1.61 -2.29
C ASP A 120 15.48 2.59 -1.17
N TYR A 121 16.46 2.84 -0.29
CA TYR A 121 16.36 3.78 0.82
C TYR A 121 17.19 5.06 0.62
N SER A 122 17.65 5.33 -0.60
CA SER A 122 18.48 6.49 -0.94
C SER A 122 17.87 7.83 -0.49
N ALA A 123 16.54 7.98 -0.59
CA ALA A 123 15.84 9.17 -0.11
C ALA A 123 16.01 9.40 1.41
N LEU A 124 15.85 8.34 2.21
CA LEU A 124 16.03 8.40 3.67
C LEU A 124 17.49 8.68 4.03
N ILE A 125 18.45 8.03 3.36
CA ILE A 125 19.88 8.25 3.59
C ILE A 125 20.31 9.67 3.20
N SER A 126 19.78 10.19 2.10
CA SER A 126 20.02 11.57 1.67
C SER A 126 19.50 12.58 2.68
N VAL A 127 18.29 12.37 3.19
CA VAL A 127 17.74 13.21 4.26
C VAL A 127 18.55 13.08 5.54
N GLY A 128 18.98 11.87 5.93
CA GLY A 128 19.85 11.66 7.09
C GLY A 128 21.15 12.46 7.01
N LYS A 129 21.82 12.48 5.86
CA LYS A 129 23.01 13.31 5.60
C LYS A 129 22.73 14.82 5.67
N ASN A 130 21.54 15.26 5.28
CA ASN A 130 21.14 16.66 5.44
C ASN A 130 20.89 16.99 6.92
N LEU A 131 20.22 16.09 7.64
CA LEU A 131 19.98 16.23 9.08
C LEU A 131 21.29 16.37 9.86
N ASN A 132 22.34 15.61 9.52
CA ASN A 132 23.67 15.75 10.13
C ASN A 132 24.18 17.21 10.16
N LYS A 133 23.84 18.00 9.14
CA LYS A 133 24.29 19.41 9.00
C LYS A 133 23.31 20.42 9.58
N LEU A 134 22.05 20.03 9.76
CA LEU A 134 20.94 20.94 10.01
C LEU A 134 20.32 20.77 11.40
N LEU A 135 20.46 19.59 12.01
CA LEU A 135 19.93 19.33 13.33
C LEU A 135 20.59 20.28 14.32
N SER A 136 19.73 20.96 15.07
CA SER A 136 20.11 21.58 16.33
C SER A 136 20.05 20.52 17.43
N SER A 137 20.80 20.74 18.50
CA SER A 137 20.59 20.02 19.76
C SER A 137 19.09 20.06 20.08
N LYS A 138 18.51 18.94 20.57
CA LYS A 138 17.11 18.82 21.08
C LYS A 138 16.04 18.37 20.09
N THR A 139 16.41 17.99 18.86
CA THR A 139 15.43 17.57 17.85
C THR A 139 15.06 16.09 18.01
N LEU A 140 13.76 15.77 17.96
CA LEU A 140 13.26 14.40 17.87
C LEU A 140 12.92 14.06 16.40
N VAL A 141 13.65 13.12 15.82
CA VAL A 141 13.41 12.59 14.47
C VAL A 141 12.59 11.31 14.56
N ILE A 142 11.49 11.22 13.82
CA ILE A 142 10.58 10.07 13.82
C ILE A 142 10.38 9.57 12.39
N VAL A 143 10.63 8.28 12.15
CA VAL A 143 10.45 7.66 10.83
C VAL A 143 9.09 6.97 10.74
N GLU A 144 8.25 7.40 9.79
CA GLU A 144 6.99 6.72 9.45
C GLU A 144 7.13 5.85 8.19
N SER A 145 8.17 6.10 7.39
CA SER A 145 8.47 5.37 6.16
C SER A 145 8.63 3.87 6.42
N THR A 146 8.12 3.02 5.52
CA THR A 146 8.21 1.56 5.69
C THR A 146 9.62 1.07 5.37
N VAL A 147 10.33 0.57 6.38
CA VAL A 147 11.71 0.09 6.24
C VAL A 147 11.88 -1.32 6.83
N GLU A 148 12.94 -2.00 6.40
CA GLU A 148 13.36 -3.28 6.94
C GLU A 148 13.79 -3.18 8.43
N PRO A 149 13.55 -4.24 9.25
CA PRO A 149 14.11 -4.32 10.59
C PRO A 149 15.63 -4.17 10.57
N GLY A 150 16.16 -3.23 11.36
CA GLY A 150 17.58 -2.92 11.43
C GLY A 150 18.04 -1.77 10.53
N PHE A 151 17.25 -1.30 9.56
CA PHE A 151 17.65 -0.17 8.71
C PHE A 151 17.88 1.12 9.52
N ILE A 152 17.01 1.39 10.49
CA ILE A 152 17.07 2.57 11.35
C ILE A 152 18.38 2.58 12.13
N GLU A 153 18.69 1.46 12.79
CA GLU A 153 19.85 1.28 13.64
C GLU A 153 21.16 1.28 12.86
N ASN A 154 21.20 0.58 11.72
CA ASN A 154 22.45 0.27 11.03
C ASN A 154 22.86 1.30 9.97
N GLN A 155 21.88 1.93 9.30
CA GLN A 155 22.15 2.79 8.14
C GLN A 155 21.68 4.22 8.37
N LEU A 156 20.42 4.41 8.77
CA LEU A 156 19.87 5.75 8.92
C LEU A 156 20.53 6.50 10.07
N LEU A 157 20.68 5.87 11.24
CA LEU A 157 21.38 6.46 12.38
C LEU A 157 22.79 6.90 12.00
N ALA A 158 23.58 6.00 11.39
CA ALA A 158 24.93 6.30 10.91
C ALA A 158 24.95 7.46 9.91
N SER A 159 23.95 7.57 9.03
CA SER A 159 23.85 8.67 8.07
C SER A 159 23.57 10.03 8.74
N ILE A 160 22.88 10.04 9.89
CA ILE A 160 22.57 11.25 10.67
C ILE A 160 23.74 11.63 11.58
N GLU A 161 24.40 10.67 12.24
CA GLU A 161 25.57 10.94 13.08
C GLU A 161 26.81 11.35 12.25
N GLY A 162 26.90 10.83 11.02
CA GLY A 162 27.96 11.12 10.08
C GLY A 162 29.32 10.56 10.51
N THR A 163 30.33 10.68 9.66
CA THR A 163 31.68 10.16 9.97
C THR A 163 32.45 11.03 10.97
N GLU A 164 32.08 12.30 11.10
CA GLU A 164 32.70 13.24 12.04
C GLU A 164 32.20 13.05 13.49
N ASN A 165 31.12 12.27 13.70
CA ASN A 165 30.54 11.97 15.02
C ASN A 165 30.25 13.22 15.88
N LYS A 166 29.89 14.34 15.24
CA LYS A 166 29.52 15.60 15.91
C LYS A 166 28.14 15.55 16.56
N LEU A 167 27.29 14.65 16.11
CA LEU A 167 25.96 14.40 16.66
C LEU A 167 25.89 12.95 17.11
N LYS A 168 25.28 12.72 18.28
CA LYS A 168 24.97 11.39 18.79
C LYS A 168 23.51 11.28 19.19
N SER A 169 22.87 10.21 18.78
CA SER A 169 21.49 9.90 19.20
C SER A 169 21.44 9.62 20.71
N GLY A 170 20.42 10.13 21.39
CA GLY A 170 20.28 10.10 22.84
C GLY A 170 21.07 11.17 23.59
N VAL A 171 21.81 12.02 22.88
CA VAL A 171 22.57 13.15 23.46
C VAL A 171 22.24 14.45 22.73
N ASP A 172 22.50 14.50 21.43
CA ASP A 172 22.31 15.72 20.62
C ASP A 172 20.95 15.74 19.93
N PHE A 173 20.45 14.58 19.54
CA PHE A 173 19.13 14.39 18.95
C PHE A 173 18.56 13.05 19.41
N HIS A 174 17.28 12.81 19.17
CA HIS A 174 16.67 11.49 19.40
C HIS A 174 16.09 10.96 18.10
N LEU A 175 16.18 9.64 17.89
CA LEU A 175 15.65 8.96 16.72
C LEU A 175 14.64 7.90 17.15
N GLY A 176 13.47 7.92 16.55
CA GLY A 176 12.45 6.89 16.72
C GLY A 176 11.65 6.60 15.47
N VAL A 177 10.61 5.79 15.65
CA VAL A 177 9.77 5.27 14.57
C VAL A 177 8.31 5.30 14.96
N CYS A 178 7.46 5.53 13.96
CA CYS A 178 6.03 5.27 14.02
C CYS A 178 5.56 4.73 12.65
N PRO A 179 5.82 3.46 12.32
CA PRO A 179 5.53 2.92 10.98
C PRO A 179 4.05 3.06 10.64
N GLU A 180 3.74 3.74 9.53
CA GLU A 180 2.34 4.01 9.16
C GLU A 180 1.64 2.75 8.62
N THR A 181 0.36 2.57 8.93
CA THR A 181 -0.47 1.43 8.54
C THR A 181 -1.71 1.76 7.71
N ALA A 182 -1.98 3.05 7.47
CA ALA A 182 -3.12 3.50 6.70
C ALA A 182 -3.11 3.05 5.23
N ASN A 183 -4.32 2.79 4.71
CA ASN A 183 -4.56 2.43 3.33
C ASN A 183 -4.89 3.68 2.50
N PRO A 184 -4.25 3.87 1.32
CA PRO A 184 -4.65 4.89 0.37
C PRO A 184 -6.13 4.76 -0.02
N GLY A 185 -6.82 5.90 -0.08
CA GLY A 185 -8.26 6.06 -0.27
C GLY A 185 -9.08 6.08 1.03
N GLU A 186 -8.49 5.67 2.15
CA GLU A 186 -9.15 5.51 3.45
C GLU A 186 -8.31 6.09 4.60
N ILE A 187 -7.32 6.95 4.30
CA ILE A 187 -6.29 7.34 5.28
C ILE A 187 -6.92 7.98 6.52
N LEU A 188 -7.91 8.87 6.36
CA LEU A 188 -8.55 9.55 7.48
C LEU A 188 -9.32 8.59 8.37
N ASN A 189 -9.92 7.56 7.77
CA ASN A 189 -10.65 6.52 8.48
C ASN A 189 -9.68 5.65 9.29
N ASP A 190 -8.57 5.26 8.67
CA ASP A 190 -7.55 4.44 9.31
C ASP A 190 -6.84 5.18 10.45
N PHE A 191 -6.53 6.47 10.28
CA PHE A 191 -5.96 7.32 11.33
C PHE A 191 -6.83 7.45 12.59
N LYS A 192 -8.14 7.14 12.49
CA LYS A 192 -9.09 7.17 13.61
C LYS A 192 -9.33 5.81 14.25
N LYS A 193 -8.81 4.73 13.66
CA LYS A 193 -9.15 3.34 14.04
C LYS A 193 -7.93 2.49 14.36
N LEU A 194 -6.87 2.62 13.56
CA LEU A 194 -5.72 1.73 13.65
C LEU A 194 -4.77 2.18 14.76
N PRO A 195 -4.26 1.26 15.58
CA PRO A 195 -3.27 1.58 16.59
C PRO A 195 -1.97 2.06 15.93
N ARG A 196 -1.21 2.89 16.65
CA ARG A 196 0.12 3.36 16.21
C ARG A 196 1.21 2.73 17.05
N LEU A 197 2.16 2.09 16.39
CA LEU A 197 3.33 1.50 17.03
C LEU A 197 4.39 2.57 17.18
N VAL A 198 4.95 2.77 18.37
CA VAL A 198 6.00 3.76 18.60
C VAL A 198 7.21 3.12 19.25
N SER A 199 8.40 3.56 18.87
CA SER A 199 9.65 3.16 19.52
C SER A 199 10.74 4.19 19.27
N ALA A 200 11.85 4.07 19.99
CA ALA A 200 13.05 4.85 19.75
C ALA A 200 14.35 4.05 19.90
N ILE A 201 15.46 4.65 19.46
CA ILE A 201 16.83 4.17 19.73
C ILE A 201 17.17 4.35 21.22
N ASP A 202 16.76 5.48 21.80
CA ASP A 202 16.85 5.74 23.24
C ASP A 202 15.48 5.52 23.88
N GLU A 203 15.32 4.45 24.66
CA GLU A 203 14.05 4.07 25.27
C GLU A 203 13.42 5.18 26.15
N LYS A 204 14.24 6.09 26.70
CA LYS A 204 13.77 7.19 27.54
C LYS A 204 12.84 8.16 26.82
N ILE A 205 12.93 8.25 25.48
CA ILE A 205 12.09 9.17 24.68
C ILE A 205 10.76 8.56 24.25
N ILE A 206 10.58 7.24 24.40
CA ILE A 206 9.36 6.53 23.98
C ILE A 206 8.09 7.14 24.61
N PRO A 207 8.06 7.48 25.92
CA PRO A 207 6.89 8.13 26.52
C PRO A 207 6.57 9.49 25.89
N ILE A 208 7.59 10.26 25.48
CA ILE A 208 7.39 11.56 24.82
C ILE A 208 6.83 11.38 23.40
N ILE A 209 7.36 10.44 22.62
CA ILE A 209 6.78 10.07 21.31
C ILE A 209 5.32 9.65 21.48
N THR A 210 5.04 8.85 22.51
CA THR A 210 3.70 8.36 22.82
C THR A 210 2.71 9.51 23.03
N GLU A 211 3.08 10.52 23.84
CA GLU A 211 2.23 11.69 24.09
C GLU A 211 2.05 12.57 22.85
N ILE A 212 3.09 12.72 22.02
CA ILE A 212 3.00 13.46 20.75
C ILE A 212 1.95 12.82 19.84
N TYR A 213 2.02 11.50 19.63
CA TYR A 213 1.05 10.81 18.77
C TYR A 213 -0.33 10.71 19.41
N ALA A 214 -0.45 10.52 20.73
CA ALA A 214 -1.73 10.50 21.43
C ALA A 214 -2.48 11.84 21.36
N HIS A 215 -1.76 12.97 21.32
CA HIS A 215 -2.35 14.30 21.12
C HIS A 215 -2.98 14.46 19.73
N VAL A 216 -2.40 13.83 18.72
CA VAL A 216 -2.81 13.98 17.31
C VAL A 216 -3.85 12.93 16.90
N PHE A 217 -3.67 11.70 17.37
CA PHE A 217 -4.47 10.54 16.97
C PHE A 217 -5.16 9.94 18.19
N ASN A 218 -6.49 9.95 18.18
CA ASN A 218 -7.32 9.36 19.23
C ASN A 218 -7.46 7.84 19.05
N VAL A 219 -6.32 7.15 19.04
CA VAL A 219 -6.19 5.70 18.87
C VAL A 219 -5.22 5.15 19.92
N GLU A 220 -5.22 3.83 20.09
CA GLU A 220 -4.23 3.18 20.95
C GLU A 220 -2.81 3.43 20.41
N ILE A 221 -1.93 3.90 21.29
CA ILE A 221 -0.49 4.03 21.00
C ILE A 221 0.21 2.88 21.72
N ILE A 222 0.94 2.05 20.98
CA ILE A 222 1.56 0.82 21.48
C ILE A 222 3.08 1.00 21.47
N PRO A 223 3.71 1.20 22.63
CA PRO A 223 5.16 1.23 22.76
C PRO A 223 5.77 -0.13 22.41
N MET A 224 6.78 -0.13 21.55
CA MET A 224 7.58 -1.32 21.21
C MET A 224 8.94 -1.27 21.92
N PRO A 225 9.56 -2.43 22.18
CA PRO A 225 10.84 -2.48 22.88
C PRO A 225 12.02 -1.90 22.08
N ASN A 226 11.91 -1.75 20.76
CA ASN A 226 12.93 -1.14 19.90
C ASN A 226 12.39 -0.91 18.47
N CYS A 227 13.12 -0.10 17.68
CA CYS A 227 12.73 0.29 16.33
C CYS A 227 12.60 -0.91 15.38
N LYS A 228 13.55 -1.85 15.39
CA LYS A 228 13.48 -3.10 14.61
C LYS A 228 12.23 -3.93 14.94
N THR A 229 11.78 -4.02 16.19
CA THR A 229 10.53 -4.70 16.54
C THR A 229 9.31 -3.99 15.95
N ALA A 230 9.23 -2.66 16.05
CA ALA A 230 8.11 -1.91 15.45
C ALA A 230 8.03 -2.11 13.92
N ASN A 231 9.17 -2.02 13.23
CA ASN A 231 9.25 -2.27 11.79
C ASN A 231 8.94 -3.73 11.44
N ALA A 232 9.38 -4.70 12.26
CA ALA A 232 9.07 -6.11 12.06
C ALA A 232 7.57 -6.37 12.15
N VAL A 233 6.87 -5.84 13.15
CA VAL A 233 5.40 -5.98 13.28
C VAL A 233 4.69 -5.47 12.02
N LYS A 234 5.10 -4.30 11.52
CA LYS A 234 4.56 -3.74 10.27
C LYS A 234 4.74 -4.69 9.08
N LEU A 235 5.93 -5.23 8.87
CA LEU A 235 6.17 -6.16 7.75
C LEU A 235 5.43 -7.47 7.94
N THR A 236 5.50 -8.08 9.13
CA THR A 236 4.90 -9.39 9.45
C THR A 236 3.41 -9.43 9.14
N THR A 237 2.65 -8.37 9.42
CA THR A 237 1.20 -8.34 9.11
C THR A 237 0.89 -8.43 7.61
N ASN A 238 1.73 -7.85 6.75
CA ASN A 238 1.59 -7.94 5.30
C ASN A 238 2.07 -9.30 4.77
N VAL A 239 3.22 -9.76 5.26
CA VAL A 239 3.80 -11.07 4.88
C VAL A 239 2.86 -12.21 5.26
N PHE A 240 2.24 -12.14 6.44
CA PHE A 240 1.24 -13.11 6.87
C PHE A 240 0.06 -13.19 5.89
N ARG A 241 -0.48 -12.04 5.47
CA ARG A 241 -1.59 -12.01 4.49
C ARG A 241 -1.16 -12.59 3.15
N ASP A 242 0.03 -12.24 2.67
CA ASP A 242 0.57 -12.72 1.39
C ASP A 242 0.75 -14.25 1.38
N ILE A 243 1.30 -14.83 2.45
CA ILE A 243 1.43 -16.28 2.63
C ILE A 243 0.07 -16.96 2.62
N ASN A 244 -0.92 -16.42 3.35
CA ASN A 244 -2.24 -17.05 3.41
C ASN A 244 -2.97 -16.98 2.07
N ILE A 245 -2.79 -15.89 1.30
CA ILE A 245 -3.32 -15.82 -0.07
C ILE A 245 -2.66 -16.87 -0.95
N ALA A 246 -1.33 -17.04 -0.87
CA ALA A 246 -0.62 -18.08 -1.62
C ALA A 246 -1.10 -19.48 -1.28
N PHE A 247 -1.28 -19.78 0.01
CA PHE A 247 -1.81 -21.06 0.45
C PHE A 247 -3.21 -21.32 -0.13
N VAL A 248 -4.10 -20.33 -0.10
CA VAL A 248 -5.45 -20.47 -0.66
C VAL A 248 -5.44 -20.57 -2.19
N ASN A 249 -4.52 -19.87 -2.88
CA ASN A 249 -4.27 -20.04 -4.31
C ASN A 249 -3.84 -21.48 -4.63
N GLU A 250 -2.91 -22.05 -3.88
CA GLU A 250 -2.46 -23.43 -4.09
C GLU A 250 -3.59 -24.45 -3.84
N LEU A 251 -4.41 -24.23 -2.81
CA LEU A 251 -5.62 -25.04 -2.59
C LEU A 251 -6.61 -24.92 -3.74
N ALA A 252 -6.79 -23.72 -4.32
CA ALA A 252 -7.64 -23.54 -5.49
C ALA A 252 -7.18 -24.40 -6.67
N LEU A 253 -5.87 -24.44 -6.96
CA LEU A 253 -5.29 -25.29 -8.00
C LEU A 253 -5.52 -26.79 -7.75
N LEU A 254 -5.41 -27.22 -6.50
CA LEU A 254 -5.69 -28.61 -6.11
C LEU A 254 -7.17 -28.95 -6.26
N PHE A 255 -8.05 -28.08 -5.77
CA PHE A 255 -9.50 -28.30 -5.74
C PHE A 255 -10.13 -28.26 -7.12
N GLU A 256 -9.57 -27.51 -8.07
CA GLU A 256 -9.94 -27.62 -9.48
C GLU A 256 -9.79 -29.06 -10.00
N LYS A 257 -8.68 -29.73 -9.67
CA LYS A 257 -8.42 -31.12 -10.09
C LYS A 257 -9.32 -32.14 -9.39
N LEU A 258 -9.72 -31.84 -8.15
CA LEU A 258 -10.61 -32.69 -7.35
C LEU A 258 -12.09 -32.44 -7.62
N GLY A 259 -12.45 -31.45 -8.42
CA GLY A 259 -13.84 -31.08 -8.66
C GLY A 259 -14.51 -30.40 -7.46
N ILE A 260 -13.74 -29.71 -6.61
CA ILE A 260 -14.21 -29.02 -5.40
C ILE A 260 -14.23 -27.51 -5.64
N ASP A 261 -15.30 -26.83 -5.21
CA ASP A 261 -15.36 -25.36 -5.20
C ASP A 261 -14.72 -24.79 -3.93
N ILE A 262 -13.59 -24.09 -4.12
CA ILE A 262 -12.85 -23.42 -3.04
C ILE A 262 -13.68 -22.39 -2.28
N THR A 263 -14.64 -21.73 -2.95
CA THR A 263 -15.47 -20.69 -2.31
C THR A 263 -16.37 -21.33 -1.27
N THR A 264 -17.02 -22.43 -1.63
CA THR A 264 -17.81 -23.25 -0.70
C THR A 264 -16.97 -23.71 0.50
N VAL A 265 -15.72 -24.13 0.28
CA VAL A 265 -14.81 -24.54 1.35
C VAL A 265 -14.50 -23.38 2.30
N ILE A 266 -14.06 -22.23 1.79
CA ILE A 266 -13.70 -21.05 2.61
C ILE A 266 -14.92 -20.51 3.37
N GLU A 267 -16.06 -20.39 2.69
CA GLU A 267 -17.32 -19.89 3.26
C GLU A 267 -17.88 -20.79 4.37
N THR A 268 -17.57 -22.09 4.31
CA THR A 268 -17.90 -23.03 5.37
C THR A 268 -16.85 -23.01 6.48
N ALA A 269 -15.56 -22.96 6.12
CA ALA A 269 -14.43 -22.96 7.06
C ALA A 269 -14.42 -21.74 7.97
N LYS A 270 -14.85 -20.56 7.50
CA LYS A 270 -14.97 -19.35 8.33
C LYS A 270 -15.95 -19.48 9.51
N ARG A 271 -16.81 -20.50 9.51
CA ARG A 271 -17.70 -20.83 10.64
C ARG A 271 -17.00 -21.66 11.73
N LYS A 272 -15.77 -22.11 11.48
CA LYS A 272 -14.95 -22.89 12.43
C LYS A 272 -14.08 -21.96 13.28
N TYR A 273 -13.66 -22.48 14.43
CA TYR A 273 -12.89 -21.73 15.42
C TYR A 273 -11.56 -21.20 14.82
N LYS A 274 -11.35 -19.88 14.93
CA LYS A 274 -10.11 -19.16 14.57
C LYS A 274 -9.66 -19.25 13.09
N PHE A 275 -10.54 -19.58 12.16
CA PHE A 275 -10.20 -19.50 10.74
C PHE A 275 -10.25 -18.05 10.23
N GLN A 276 -9.12 -17.53 9.74
CA GLN A 276 -9.06 -16.21 9.09
C GLN A 276 -9.17 -16.39 7.57
N PRO A 277 -10.31 -16.04 6.96
CA PRO A 277 -10.52 -16.28 5.54
C PRO A 277 -9.62 -15.38 4.68
N HIS A 278 -8.97 -16.01 3.71
CA HIS A 278 -8.37 -15.37 2.56
C HIS A 278 -8.97 -16.03 1.32
N PHE A 279 -8.96 -15.33 0.19
CA PHE A 279 -9.61 -15.80 -1.04
C PHE A 279 -8.57 -15.90 -2.15
N PRO A 280 -8.69 -16.90 -3.04
CA PRO A 280 -7.80 -17.03 -4.17
C PRO A 280 -8.09 -15.94 -5.19
N GLY A 281 -7.14 -15.69 -6.08
CA GLY A 281 -7.28 -14.66 -7.10
C GLY A 281 -6.25 -14.80 -8.23
N PRO A 282 -6.28 -13.88 -9.20
CA PRO A 282 -5.38 -13.91 -10.36
C PRO A 282 -3.92 -13.62 -10.02
N GLY A 283 -3.61 -13.34 -8.76
CA GLY A 283 -2.30 -12.99 -8.23
C GLY A 283 -2.42 -12.03 -7.06
N VAL A 284 -1.29 -11.52 -6.57
CA VAL A 284 -1.25 -10.51 -5.51
C VAL A 284 -0.48 -9.29 -6.00
N GLY A 285 -1.12 -8.12 -5.93
CA GLY A 285 -0.54 -6.84 -6.33
C GLY A 285 -0.56 -5.78 -5.23
N GLY A 286 -0.35 -4.54 -5.66
CA GLY A 286 -0.31 -3.37 -4.78
C GLY A 286 1.07 -3.14 -4.15
N PRO A 287 1.31 -1.94 -3.59
CA PRO A 287 2.64 -1.54 -3.13
C PRO A 287 3.03 -2.11 -1.76
N CYS A 288 2.18 -2.93 -1.12
CA CYS A 288 2.39 -3.39 0.26
C CYS A 288 2.68 -4.89 0.36
N LEU A 289 1.79 -5.77 -0.15
CA LEU A 289 1.96 -7.22 0.08
C LEU A 289 3.20 -7.77 -0.63
N PRO A 290 3.39 -7.60 -1.95
CA PRO A 290 4.59 -8.10 -2.63
C PRO A 290 5.86 -7.43 -2.12
N VAL A 291 5.83 -6.10 -1.99
CA VAL A 291 7.00 -5.29 -1.58
C VAL A 291 7.47 -5.66 -0.18
N ASN A 292 6.57 -5.78 0.80
CA ASN A 292 6.97 -6.08 2.18
C ASN A 292 7.47 -7.53 2.33
N SER A 293 6.94 -8.47 1.54
CA SER A 293 7.48 -9.83 1.44
C SER A 293 8.90 -9.83 0.90
N TYR A 294 9.20 -9.04 -0.12
CA TYR A 294 10.58 -8.91 -0.58
C TYR A 294 11.47 -8.13 0.39
N GLN A 295 10.96 -7.12 1.10
CA GLN A 295 11.71 -6.46 2.18
C GLN A 295 12.18 -7.49 3.22
N ILE A 296 11.28 -8.31 3.78
CA ILE A 296 11.74 -9.28 4.79
C ILE A 296 12.70 -10.35 4.22
N LEU A 297 12.56 -10.70 2.94
CA LEU A 297 13.48 -11.61 2.25
C LEU A 297 14.87 -11.00 2.02
N ASN A 298 14.97 -9.71 1.71
CA ASN A 298 16.28 -9.06 1.58
C ASN A 298 16.98 -8.95 2.92
N THR A 299 16.23 -8.66 3.99
CA THR A 299 16.75 -8.72 5.36
C THR A 299 17.31 -10.11 5.67
N SER A 300 16.63 -11.19 5.25
CA SER A 300 17.07 -12.55 5.53
C SER A 300 18.33 -12.96 4.75
N LYS A 301 18.50 -12.49 3.51
CA LYS A 301 19.69 -12.76 2.68
C LYS A 301 21.01 -12.34 3.34
N ASN A 302 20.99 -11.29 4.15
CA ASN A 302 22.18 -10.82 4.89
C ASN A 302 22.72 -11.84 5.90
N PHE A 303 21.92 -12.84 6.27
CA PHE A 303 22.31 -13.90 7.21
C PHE A 303 22.35 -15.27 6.52
N ASN A 304 21.29 -15.63 5.81
CA ASN A 304 21.18 -16.90 5.09
C ASN A 304 20.11 -16.79 3.99
N HIS A 305 20.51 -17.04 2.74
CA HIS A 305 19.62 -17.06 1.58
C HIS A 305 18.49 -18.09 1.68
N ASP A 306 18.68 -19.17 2.43
CA ASP A 306 17.69 -20.24 2.63
C ASP A 306 16.68 -19.96 3.76
N LEU A 307 16.80 -18.83 4.47
CA LEU A 307 15.84 -18.46 5.50
C LEU A 307 14.52 -17.97 4.84
N LEU A 308 13.40 -18.15 5.54
CA LEU A 308 12.05 -17.76 5.09
C LEU A 308 11.55 -18.46 3.81
N LYS A 309 11.85 -19.76 3.63
CA LYS A 309 11.37 -20.57 2.48
C LYS A 309 9.87 -20.45 2.23
N ILE A 310 9.05 -20.40 3.28
CA ILE A 310 7.59 -20.21 3.16
C ILE A 310 7.26 -18.89 2.45
N VAL A 311 7.96 -17.79 2.77
CA VAL A 311 7.75 -16.48 2.12
C VAL A 311 8.19 -16.53 0.66
N GLN A 312 9.33 -17.16 0.37
CA GLN A 312 9.82 -17.32 -1.01
C GLN A 312 8.84 -18.12 -1.87
N THR A 313 8.37 -19.26 -1.35
CA THR A 313 7.39 -20.11 -2.03
C THR A 313 6.06 -19.39 -2.19
N ALA A 314 5.60 -18.65 -1.18
CA ALA A 314 4.37 -17.87 -1.26
C ALA A 314 4.43 -16.81 -2.38
N ARG A 315 5.56 -16.08 -2.50
CA ARG A 315 5.76 -15.12 -3.59
C ARG A 315 5.65 -15.77 -4.95
N LYS A 316 6.38 -16.87 -5.14
CA LYS A 316 6.36 -17.63 -6.38
C LYS A 316 4.94 -18.10 -6.73
N ILE A 317 4.22 -18.70 -5.78
CA ILE A 317 2.84 -19.14 -6.00
C ILE A 317 1.95 -17.97 -6.45
N ASN A 318 2.03 -16.83 -5.76
CA ASN A 318 1.22 -15.65 -6.10
C ASN A 318 1.59 -15.03 -7.46
N GLU A 319 2.87 -15.08 -7.85
CA GLU A 319 3.39 -14.63 -9.14
C GLU A 319 3.11 -15.60 -10.29
N ASP A 320 2.89 -16.88 -9.98
CA ASP A 320 2.54 -17.91 -10.97
C ASP A 320 1.04 -17.90 -11.32
N MET A 321 0.18 -17.26 -10.51
CA MET A 321 -1.28 -17.22 -10.74
C MET A 321 -1.71 -16.59 -12.08
N PRO A 322 -1.09 -15.51 -12.60
CA PRO A 322 -1.34 -15.03 -13.96
C PRO A 322 -1.22 -16.11 -15.04
N TYR A 323 -0.23 -17.00 -14.95
CA TYR A 323 -0.07 -18.11 -15.90
C TYR A 323 -1.20 -19.13 -15.78
N HIS A 324 -1.69 -19.36 -14.55
CA HIS A 324 -2.86 -20.21 -14.33
C HIS A 324 -4.13 -19.60 -14.95
N VAL A 325 -4.30 -18.28 -14.89
CA VAL A 325 -5.41 -17.60 -15.57
C VAL A 325 -5.38 -17.86 -17.09
N ILE A 326 -4.20 -17.75 -17.71
CA ILE A 326 -4.03 -18.05 -19.15
C ILE A 326 -4.36 -19.52 -19.45
N LYS A 327 -3.99 -20.44 -18.56
CA LYS A 327 -4.33 -21.86 -18.69
C LYS A 327 -5.85 -22.11 -18.63
N LEU A 328 -6.56 -21.46 -17.70
CA LEU A 328 -8.02 -21.54 -17.62
C LEU A 328 -8.68 -20.96 -18.88
N LEU A 329 -8.17 -19.83 -19.39
CA LEU A 329 -8.64 -19.24 -20.65
C LEU A 329 -8.47 -20.20 -21.83
N ALA A 330 -7.29 -20.82 -21.95
CA ALA A 330 -7.01 -21.77 -23.02
C ALA A 330 -7.95 -22.98 -22.95
N ASP A 331 -8.16 -23.56 -21.76
CA ASP A 331 -9.10 -24.68 -21.59
C ASP A 331 -10.53 -24.29 -21.98
N ALA A 332 -10.97 -23.09 -21.57
CA ALA A 332 -12.31 -22.60 -21.87
C ALA A 332 -12.53 -22.34 -23.38
N LEU A 333 -11.59 -21.68 -24.04
CA LEU A 333 -11.64 -21.41 -25.49
C LEU A 333 -11.61 -22.72 -26.31
N ASN A 334 -10.86 -23.72 -25.86
CA ASN A 334 -10.82 -25.03 -26.54
C ASN A 334 -12.19 -25.71 -26.57
N LYS A 335 -13.07 -25.47 -25.59
CA LYS A 335 -14.45 -26.01 -25.59
C LYS A 335 -15.32 -25.45 -26.73
N VAL A 336 -14.95 -24.31 -27.30
CA VAL A 336 -15.61 -23.70 -28.45
C VAL A 336 -14.76 -23.77 -29.72
N GLY A 337 -13.74 -24.64 -29.74
CA GLY A 337 -12.88 -24.86 -30.90
C GLY A 337 -11.96 -23.68 -31.23
N LYS A 338 -11.66 -22.81 -30.26
CA LYS A 338 -10.77 -21.64 -30.43
C LYS A 338 -9.48 -21.81 -29.64
N SER A 339 -8.40 -21.22 -30.13
CA SER A 339 -7.16 -21.04 -29.37
C SER A 339 -7.10 -19.66 -28.72
N VAL A 340 -6.23 -19.48 -27.72
CA VAL A 340 -5.90 -18.15 -27.17
C VAL A 340 -5.35 -17.25 -28.28
N LYS A 341 -4.41 -17.77 -29.07
CA LYS A 341 -3.76 -17.02 -30.14
C LYS A 341 -4.77 -16.42 -31.13
N ASN A 342 -4.59 -15.13 -31.43
CA ASN A 342 -5.43 -14.31 -32.31
C ASN A 342 -6.92 -14.19 -31.89
N SER A 343 -7.30 -14.62 -30.68
CA SER A 343 -8.65 -14.39 -30.15
C SER A 343 -8.84 -12.94 -29.72
N THR A 344 -10.09 -12.50 -29.60
CA THR A 344 -10.44 -11.24 -28.93
C THR A 344 -10.82 -11.53 -27.49
N VAL A 345 -10.06 -11.00 -26.53
CA VAL A 345 -10.30 -11.23 -25.09
C VAL A 345 -10.58 -9.91 -24.40
N THR A 346 -11.70 -9.85 -23.68
CA THR A 346 -12.04 -8.71 -22.83
C THR A 346 -11.55 -8.94 -21.41
N ILE A 347 -10.85 -7.96 -20.85
CA ILE A 347 -10.43 -7.94 -19.44
C ILE A 347 -11.37 -7.01 -18.68
N LEU A 348 -12.02 -7.55 -17.66
CA LEU A 348 -12.85 -6.79 -16.72
C LEU A 348 -12.08 -6.55 -15.43
N GLY A 349 -11.76 -5.29 -15.19
CA GLY A 349 -11.03 -4.81 -14.03
C GLY A 349 -9.52 -4.96 -14.16
N VAL A 350 -8.79 -3.87 -13.96
CA VAL A 350 -7.32 -3.84 -14.03
C VAL A 350 -6.65 -3.46 -12.72
N SER A 351 -7.40 -2.93 -11.77
CA SER A 351 -6.86 -2.46 -10.51
C SER A 351 -6.30 -3.61 -9.65
N TYR A 352 -5.26 -3.38 -8.85
CA TYR A 352 -4.68 -4.47 -8.04
C TYR A 352 -5.63 -4.97 -6.93
N LYS A 353 -6.62 -4.14 -6.55
CA LYS A 353 -7.69 -4.48 -5.61
C LYS A 353 -9.02 -3.88 -6.09
N PRO A 354 -10.16 -4.44 -5.66
CA PRO A 354 -11.47 -3.87 -5.94
C PRO A 354 -11.63 -2.41 -5.50
N ASN A 355 -12.42 -1.69 -6.29
CA ASN A 355 -12.99 -0.37 -5.97
C ASN A 355 -11.98 0.77 -5.78
N VAL A 356 -10.79 0.66 -6.37
CA VAL A 356 -9.79 1.74 -6.40
C VAL A 356 -9.32 2.02 -7.82
N ARG A 357 -8.70 3.20 -8.03
CA ARG A 357 -8.03 3.57 -9.28
C ARG A 357 -6.51 3.41 -9.14
N ASP A 358 -6.02 2.18 -9.00
CA ASP A 358 -4.59 1.91 -8.78
C ASP A 358 -4.17 0.56 -9.40
N ILE A 359 -3.17 0.63 -10.28
CA ILE A 359 -2.63 -0.50 -11.07
C ILE A 359 -1.21 -0.91 -10.66
N GLN A 360 -0.67 -0.35 -9.57
CA GLN A 360 0.68 -0.68 -9.11
C GLN A 360 0.82 -2.18 -8.80
N LEU A 361 1.75 -2.84 -9.49
CA LEU A 361 1.99 -4.28 -9.39
C LEU A 361 0.72 -5.13 -9.57
N ALA A 362 -0.28 -4.63 -10.31
CA ALA A 362 -1.53 -5.35 -10.49
C ALA A 362 -1.32 -6.64 -11.29
N PRO A 363 -1.93 -7.79 -10.91
CA PRO A 363 -1.83 -9.05 -11.67
C PRO A 363 -2.33 -8.94 -13.11
N SER A 364 -3.27 -8.02 -13.36
CA SER A 364 -3.77 -7.67 -14.70
C SER A 364 -2.64 -7.27 -15.67
N GLY A 365 -1.59 -6.60 -15.19
CA GLY A 365 -0.45 -6.20 -16.02
C GLY A 365 0.31 -7.39 -16.60
N GLU A 366 0.60 -8.41 -15.78
CA GLU A 366 1.28 -9.62 -16.27
C GLU A 366 0.35 -10.44 -17.16
N ILE A 367 -0.95 -10.51 -16.84
CA ILE A 367 -1.95 -11.18 -17.71
C ILE A 367 -2.01 -10.53 -19.08
N ILE A 368 -2.07 -9.20 -19.16
CA ILE A 368 -2.07 -8.45 -20.42
C ILE A 368 -0.82 -8.78 -21.24
N LYS A 369 0.36 -8.74 -20.62
CA LYS A 369 1.63 -9.07 -21.26
C LYS A 369 1.66 -10.50 -21.81
N LEU A 370 1.13 -11.48 -21.07
CA LEU A 370 1.02 -12.87 -21.54
C LEU A 370 0.06 -12.99 -22.74
N LEU A 371 -1.05 -12.26 -22.73
CA LEU A 371 -1.99 -12.22 -23.86
C LEU A 371 -1.39 -11.54 -25.11
N GLU A 372 -0.61 -10.48 -24.92
CA GLU A 372 0.12 -9.80 -26.02
C GLU A 372 1.14 -10.72 -26.69
N GLN A 373 1.84 -11.55 -25.91
CA GLN A 373 2.77 -12.56 -26.45
C GLN A 373 2.05 -13.59 -27.35
N GLU A 374 0.79 -13.90 -27.04
CA GLU A 374 -0.09 -14.74 -27.84
C GLU A 374 -0.81 -13.99 -28.99
N LYS A 375 -0.48 -12.71 -29.21
CA LYS A 375 -1.11 -11.85 -30.25
C LYS A 375 -2.63 -11.77 -30.11
N VAL A 376 -3.13 -11.77 -28.87
CA VAL A 376 -4.54 -11.58 -28.54
C VAL A 376 -4.94 -10.14 -28.85
N ASN A 377 -6.14 -9.94 -29.40
CA ASN A 377 -6.77 -8.63 -29.48
C ASN A 377 -7.44 -8.30 -28.14
N ILE A 378 -6.82 -7.43 -27.34
CA ILE A 378 -7.25 -7.15 -25.98
C ILE A 378 -8.25 -5.99 -25.97
N LYS A 379 -9.38 -6.19 -25.29
CA LYS A 379 -10.28 -5.11 -24.86
C LYS A 379 -10.22 -5.00 -23.35
N ILE A 380 -10.37 -3.78 -22.82
CA ILE A 380 -10.31 -3.58 -21.36
C ILE A 380 -11.48 -2.71 -20.91
N PHE A 381 -12.15 -3.12 -19.84
CA PHE A 381 -13.08 -2.26 -19.11
C PHE A 381 -12.79 -2.32 -17.62
N ASP A 382 -12.59 -1.16 -17.02
CA ASP A 382 -12.53 -0.97 -15.57
C ASP A 382 -13.32 0.30 -15.22
N PRO A 383 -14.34 0.23 -14.34
CA PRO A 383 -15.17 1.37 -13.96
C PRO A 383 -14.39 2.58 -13.42
N HIS A 384 -13.19 2.35 -12.91
CA HIS A 384 -12.32 3.39 -12.36
C HIS A 384 -11.33 3.95 -13.39
N PHE A 385 -11.22 3.34 -14.57
CA PHE A 385 -10.37 3.77 -15.68
C PHE A 385 -11.19 3.83 -16.97
N ILE A 386 -12.19 4.71 -17.05
CA ILE A 386 -13.01 4.88 -18.27
C ILE A 386 -12.26 5.73 -19.29
N SER A 387 -12.27 5.31 -20.57
CA SER A 387 -11.62 6.00 -21.70
C SER A 387 -10.16 6.42 -21.45
N THR A 388 -9.43 5.66 -20.63
CA THR A 388 -8.08 5.97 -20.18
C THR A 388 -7.10 5.04 -20.87
N GLU A 389 -5.93 5.56 -21.25
CA GLU A 389 -4.83 4.73 -21.75
C GLU A 389 -4.07 4.10 -20.58
N ILE A 390 -4.08 2.77 -20.50
CA ILE A 390 -3.38 1.98 -19.48
C ILE A 390 -2.77 0.75 -20.15
N PHE A 391 -1.56 0.36 -19.75
CA PHE A 391 -0.85 -0.78 -20.36
C PHE A 391 -0.78 -0.71 -21.90
N SER A 392 -0.73 0.49 -22.49
CA SER A 392 -0.79 0.73 -23.95
C SER A 392 -2.11 0.35 -24.63
N HIS A 393 -3.18 0.15 -23.86
CA HIS A 393 -4.55 -0.08 -24.35
C HIS A 393 -5.46 1.05 -23.88
N LYS A 394 -6.32 1.53 -24.78
CA LYS A 394 -7.41 2.44 -24.40
C LYS A 394 -8.56 1.61 -23.84
N THR A 395 -8.99 1.93 -22.62
CA THR A 395 -10.16 1.28 -22.02
C THR A 395 -11.46 1.73 -22.66
N GLU A 396 -12.43 0.83 -22.62
CA GLU A 396 -13.77 1.01 -23.15
C GLU A 396 -14.64 1.87 -22.21
N ASN A 397 -15.74 2.37 -22.75
CA ASN A 397 -16.60 3.32 -22.03
C ASN A 397 -17.57 2.64 -21.06
N ASN A 398 -18.02 1.42 -21.39
CA ASN A 398 -18.98 0.63 -20.64
C ASN A 398 -18.71 -0.86 -20.85
N LEU A 399 -19.42 -1.69 -20.07
CA LEU A 399 -19.27 -3.14 -20.08
C LEU A 399 -19.69 -3.75 -21.42
N GLU A 400 -20.79 -3.29 -21.99
CA GLU A 400 -21.40 -3.81 -23.20
C GLU A 400 -20.47 -3.63 -24.41
N ASP A 401 -19.91 -2.44 -24.61
CA ASP A 401 -18.96 -2.14 -25.67
C ASP A 401 -17.70 -3.01 -25.55
N ALA A 402 -17.27 -3.23 -24.30
CA ALA A 402 -16.09 -4.02 -23.99
C ALA A 402 -16.27 -5.51 -24.31
N VAL A 403 -17.42 -6.10 -23.99
CA VAL A 403 -17.64 -7.54 -24.20
C VAL A 403 -18.18 -7.86 -25.59
N LYS A 404 -18.76 -6.88 -26.28
CA LYS A 404 -19.36 -7.06 -27.61
C LYS A 404 -18.32 -7.58 -28.62
N GLY A 405 -18.65 -8.70 -29.25
CA GLY A 405 -17.81 -9.30 -30.29
C GLY A 405 -16.54 -9.99 -29.79
N SER A 406 -16.38 -10.16 -28.47
CA SER A 406 -15.24 -10.88 -27.89
C SER A 406 -15.45 -12.40 -27.94
N ASP A 407 -14.35 -13.14 -27.93
CA ASP A 407 -14.31 -14.60 -27.89
C ASP A 407 -14.26 -15.13 -26.45
N ALA A 408 -13.73 -14.34 -25.52
CA ALA A 408 -13.71 -14.64 -24.10
C ALA A 408 -13.68 -13.38 -23.23
N VAL A 409 -14.12 -13.53 -21.98
CA VAL A 409 -14.01 -12.53 -20.91
C VAL A 409 -13.15 -13.09 -19.78
N LEU A 410 -12.20 -12.29 -19.29
CA LEU A 410 -11.48 -12.49 -18.05
C LEU A 410 -11.97 -11.49 -17.02
N LEU A 411 -12.61 -11.95 -15.94
CA LEU A 411 -12.94 -11.10 -14.80
C LEU A 411 -11.79 -11.18 -13.79
N ILE A 412 -10.95 -10.14 -13.77
CA ILE A 412 -9.68 -10.11 -13.02
C ILE A 412 -9.85 -9.36 -11.70
N THR A 413 -10.58 -8.23 -11.69
CA THR A 413 -10.76 -7.43 -10.49
C THR A 413 -12.23 -7.34 -10.12
N GLY A 414 -12.58 -7.79 -8.91
CA GLY A 414 -13.95 -7.87 -8.45
C GLY A 414 -14.51 -6.53 -7.98
N HIS A 415 -14.68 -5.56 -8.88
CA HIS A 415 -15.35 -4.30 -8.57
C HIS A 415 -16.83 -4.52 -8.24
N ARG A 416 -17.38 -3.66 -7.38
CA ARG A 416 -18.80 -3.74 -6.96
C ARG A 416 -19.76 -3.65 -8.15
N GLU A 417 -19.39 -2.90 -9.19
CA GLU A 417 -20.13 -2.71 -10.43
C GLU A 417 -20.29 -4.02 -11.21
N PHE A 418 -19.41 -5.00 -11.01
CA PHE A 418 -19.48 -6.31 -11.68
C PHE A 418 -20.37 -7.34 -10.98
N ARG A 419 -20.82 -7.07 -9.75
CA ARG A 419 -21.69 -7.99 -9.00
C ARG A 419 -23.07 -8.19 -9.63
N SER A 420 -23.53 -7.22 -10.42
CA SER A 420 -24.84 -7.23 -11.07
C SER A 420 -24.81 -7.76 -12.50
N ILE A 421 -23.66 -8.30 -12.96
CA ILE A 421 -23.56 -8.86 -14.32
C ILE A 421 -24.49 -10.06 -14.43
N ASN A 422 -25.46 -9.99 -15.34
CA ASN A 422 -26.26 -11.14 -15.76
C ASN A 422 -25.47 -11.94 -16.82
N PRO A 423 -25.20 -13.25 -16.62
CA PRO A 423 -24.51 -14.08 -17.60
C PRO A 423 -25.17 -14.13 -18.99
N ASP A 424 -26.49 -13.87 -19.10
CA ASP A 424 -27.19 -13.80 -20.40
C ASP A 424 -26.56 -12.75 -21.33
N LEU A 425 -26.02 -11.65 -20.77
CA LEU A 425 -25.30 -10.63 -21.52
C LEU A 425 -24.19 -11.24 -22.38
N PHE A 426 -23.43 -12.19 -21.84
CA PHE A 426 -22.32 -12.78 -22.58
C PHE A 426 -22.80 -13.60 -23.78
N VAL A 427 -23.95 -14.26 -23.68
CA VAL A 427 -24.53 -15.04 -24.77
C VAL A 427 -25.11 -14.16 -25.85
N ASP A 428 -25.72 -13.03 -25.47
CA ASP A 428 -26.41 -12.15 -26.40
C ASP A 428 -25.45 -11.36 -27.31
N ILE A 429 -24.28 -10.95 -26.80
CA ILE A 429 -23.42 -9.98 -27.52
C ILE A 429 -21.98 -10.42 -27.77
N MET A 430 -21.51 -11.55 -27.23
CA MET A 430 -20.18 -12.08 -27.55
C MET A 430 -20.21 -12.98 -28.80
N LYS A 431 -19.05 -13.17 -29.44
CA LYS A 431 -18.90 -14.20 -30.50
C LYS A 431 -18.92 -15.61 -29.94
N SER A 432 -18.38 -15.78 -28.74
CA SER A 432 -18.37 -17.04 -28.02
C SER A 432 -18.52 -16.72 -26.54
N PRO A 433 -19.53 -17.26 -25.83
CA PRO A 433 -19.80 -16.89 -24.44
C PRO A 433 -18.86 -17.62 -23.49
N VAL A 434 -17.55 -17.37 -23.60
CA VAL A 434 -16.53 -17.91 -22.71
C VAL A 434 -16.24 -16.91 -21.59
N LEU A 435 -16.29 -17.38 -20.34
CA LEU A 435 -15.99 -16.57 -19.16
C LEU A 435 -15.00 -17.30 -18.25
N VAL A 436 -13.93 -16.60 -17.87
CA VAL A 436 -13.03 -16.99 -16.78
C VAL A 436 -13.18 -16.00 -15.62
N ASP A 437 -13.77 -16.45 -14.53
CA ASP A 437 -13.92 -15.65 -13.31
C ASP A 437 -12.78 -15.92 -12.32
N CYS A 438 -11.89 -14.93 -12.14
CA CYS A 438 -10.77 -15.00 -11.21
C CYS A 438 -11.10 -14.43 -9.82
N THR A 439 -12.32 -13.92 -9.63
CA THR A 439 -12.74 -13.16 -8.45
C THR A 439 -13.80 -13.87 -7.62
N GLY A 440 -14.48 -14.84 -8.24
CA GLY A 440 -15.57 -15.59 -7.65
C GLY A 440 -16.88 -14.82 -7.52
N MET A 441 -17.07 -13.79 -8.32
CA MET A 441 -18.28 -12.97 -8.35
C MET A 441 -19.45 -13.61 -9.08
N ILE A 442 -19.17 -14.48 -10.05
CA ILE A 442 -20.20 -15.10 -10.89
C ILE A 442 -20.50 -16.49 -10.36
N ASP A 443 -21.79 -16.76 -10.13
CA ASP A 443 -22.27 -18.08 -9.76
C ASP A 443 -22.13 -19.05 -10.94
N PRO A 444 -21.37 -20.15 -10.80
CA PRO A 444 -21.15 -21.08 -11.90
C PRO A 444 -22.43 -21.75 -12.41
N ALA A 445 -23.41 -21.99 -11.55
CA ALA A 445 -24.67 -22.63 -11.96
C ALA A 445 -25.50 -21.68 -12.83
N SER A 446 -25.58 -20.40 -12.46
CA SER A 446 -26.20 -19.35 -13.27
C SER A 446 -25.51 -19.19 -14.62
N ALA A 447 -24.17 -19.13 -14.66
CA ALA A 447 -23.43 -19.01 -15.92
C ALA A 447 -23.71 -20.20 -16.85
N LYS A 448 -23.65 -21.43 -16.33
CA LYS A 448 -23.98 -22.64 -17.10
C LYS A 448 -25.42 -22.65 -17.60
N LYS A 449 -26.38 -22.23 -16.77
CA LYS A 449 -27.80 -22.16 -17.14
C LYS A 449 -28.04 -21.19 -18.31
N SER A 450 -27.33 -20.08 -18.36
CA SER A 450 -27.40 -19.13 -19.47
C SER A 450 -26.74 -19.66 -20.75
N GLY A 451 -25.88 -20.69 -20.67
CA GLY A 451 -25.14 -21.22 -21.82
C GLY A 451 -23.70 -20.72 -21.93
N VAL A 452 -23.18 -20.10 -20.87
CA VAL A 452 -21.78 -19.63 -20.81
C VAL A 452 -20.83 -20.80 -20.56
N ILE A 453 -19.75 -20.87 -21.34
CA ILE A 453 -18.62 -21.76 -21.08
C ILE A 453 -17.80 -21.15 -19.95
N PHE A 454 -17.99 -21.68 -18.74
CA PHE A 454 -17.44 -21.10 -17.52
C PHE A 454 -16.18 -21.81 -17.05
N ARG A 455 -15.18 -21.01 -16.65
CA ARG A 455 -14.07 -21.42 -15.79
C ARG A 455 -13.91 -20.40 -14.67
N GLY A 456 -13.25 -20.79 -13.59
CA GLY A 456 -12.83 -19.85 -12.57
C GLY A 456 -11.80 -20.44 -11.65
N ILE A 457 -11.06 -19.57 -10.97
CA ILE A 457 -10.02 -19.98 -10.03
C ILE A 457 -10.65 -20.75 -8.88
N GLY A 458 -10.21 -21.99 -8.68
CA GLY A 458 -10.71 -22.88 -7.64
C GLY A 458 -12.17 -23.32 -7.82
N ARG A 459 -12.74 -23.14 -9.01
CA ARG A 459 -14.12 -23.54 -9.33
C ARG A 459 -14.15 -24.97 -9.86
N GLY A 460 -13.71 -25.94 -9.05
CA GLY A 460 -13.72 -27.35 -9.46
C GLY A 460 -15.13 -27.82 -9.81
N GLY A 461 -15.23 -28.70 -10.83
CA GLY A 461 -16.50 -29.25 -11.30
C GLY A 461 -17.26 -28.37 -12.30
N THR A 462 -16.69 -27.24 -12.72
CA THR A 462 -17.31 -26.34 -13.71
C THR A 462 -16.97 -26.65 -15.15
#